data_AF-A0A1V4MUE7-F1
#
_entry.id   AF-A0A1V4MUE7-F1
#
_cell.length_a   1.000
_cell.length_b   1.000
_cell.length_c   1.000
_cell.angle_alpha   90.00
_cell.angle_beta   90.00
_cell.angle_gamma   90.00
#
_symmetry.space_group_name_H-M   'P 1'
#
loop_
_entity.id
_entity.type
_entity.pdbx_description
1 polymer ?
#
loop_
_entity_poly.entity_id
_entity_poly.type
_entity_poly.pdbx_seq_one_letter_code
_entity_poly.pdbx_strand_id
1 'polypeptide(L)'
;MNRIIHVKMTSDEPDRITEFYRRTFDWKVTKFPDPPDGWRLDSGQGPGINCSVYRSSDSPMDRHISLAISVDSIEEVAARVQEAGGRIIHDRIRAFGNTYLYCRDPDGNIICLVQFG
;
A
#
# COMPACT_ATOMS: atom_id res chain seq x y z
N MET A 1 25.92 1.08 -2.01
CA MET A 1 24.72 1.42 -2.81
C MET A 1 23.63 1.79 -1.82
N ASN A 2 23.03 2.97 -1.94
CA ASN A 2 22.03 3.45 -0.99
C ASN A 2 20.65 2.98 -1.44
N ARG A 3 20.03 2.07 -0.68
CA ARG A 3 18.74 1.43 -1.00
C ARG A 3 17.63 2.00 -0.13
N ILE A 4 16.41 2.06 -0.65
CA ILE A 4 15.22 2.30 0.17
C ILE A 4 14.95 1.06 1.01
N ILE A 5 15.06 1.21 2.33
CA ILE A 5 14.89 0.12 3.29
C ILE A 5 13.59 0.23 4.09
N HIS A 6 12.91 1.38 4.03
CA HIS A 6 11.70 1.65 4.80
C HIS A 6 10.91 2.79 4.15
N VAL A 7 9.58 2.70 4.20
CA VAL A 7 8.69 3.81 3.89
C VAL A 7 7.97 4.23 5.16
N LYS A 8 7.95 5.54 5.44
CA LYS A 8 7.21 6.11 6.56
C LYS A 8 5.95 6.78 6.03
N MET A 9 4.82 6.43 6.61
CA MET A 9 3.54 7.13 6.42
C MET A 9 3.25 7.95 7.68
N THR A 10 2.63 9.11 7.49
CA THR A 10 2.15 9.98 8.58
C THR A 10 0.63 10.04 8.52
N SER A 11 0.00 10.11 9.70
CA SER A 11 -1.45 10.15 9.84
C SER A 11 -1.80 11.03 11.04
N ASP A 12 -2.87 11.81 10.90
CA ASP A 12 -3.49 12.51 12.04
C ASP A 12 -4.32 11.53 12.90
N GLU A 13 -4.68 10.36 12.36
CA GLU A 13 -5.46 9.30 13.00
C GLU A 13 -4.76 7.93 12.89
N PRO A 14 -3.60 7.73 13.55
CA PRO A 14 -2.75 6.56 13.36
C PRO A 14 -3.41 5.21 13.71
N ASP A 15 -4.35 5.19 14.65
CA ASP A 15 -5.10 3.98 14.98
C ASP A 15 -6.05 3.55 13.84
N ARG A 16 -6.65 4.51 13.13
CA ARG A 16 -7.55 4.25 11.98
C ARG A 16 -6.77 3.62 10.82
N ILE A 17 -5.64 4.24 10.45
CA ILE A 17 -4.82 3.78 9.33
C ILE A 17 -4.16 2.43 9.64
N THR A 18 -3.69 2.20 10.86
CA THR A 18 -3.05 0.92 11.21
C THR A 18 -4.03 -0.25 11.23
N GLU A 19 -5.27 -0.04 11.69
CA GLU A 19 -6.33 -1.06 11.60
C GLU A 19 -6.71 -1.37 10.15
N PHE A 20 -6.70 -0.36 9.27
CA PHE A 20 -6.89 -0.56 7.82
C PHE A 20 -5.83 -1.51 7.25
N TYR A 21 -4.54 -1.26 7.50
CA TYR A 21 -3.46 -2.12 7.01
C TYR A 21 -3.53 -3.53 7.62
N ARG A 22 -3.92 -3.65 8.90
CA ARG A 22 -4.12 -4.93 9.56
C ARG A 22 -5.21 -5.76 8.89
N ARG A 23 -6.37 -5.17 8.60
CA ARG A 23 -7.52 -5.89 8.00
C ARG A 23 -7.36 -6.19 6.52
N THR A 24 -6.71 -5.28 5.80
CA THR A 24 -6.62 -5.36 4.33
C THR A 24 -5.51 -6.31 3.89
N PHE A 25 -4.37 -6.26 4.57
CA PHE A 25 -3.15 -6.94 4.14
C PHE A 25 -2.61 -7.92 5.16
N ASP A 26 -3.33 -8.14 6.27
CA ASP A 26 -2.92 -9.02 7.36
C ASP A 26 -1.56 -8.61 7.99
N TRP A 27 -1.21 -7.33 7.89
CA TRP A 27 0.05 -6.80 8.42
C TRP A 27 0.09 -6.85 9.94
N LYS A 28 1.25 -7.23 10.50
CA LYS A 28 1.48 -7.15 11.94
C LYS A 28 1.71 -5.69 12.33
N VAL A 29 0.81 -5.16 13.14
CA VAL A 29 0.90 -3.82 13.73
C VAL A 29 1.52 -3.93 15.13
N THR A 30 2.58 -3.16 15.40
CA THR A 30 3.19 -3.06 16.74
C THR A 30 3.43 -1.60 17.08
N LYS A 31 2.96 -1.13 18.24
CA LYS A 31 3.24 0.24 18.71
C LYS A 31 4.69 0.35 19.18
N PHE A 32 5.40 1.43 18.84
CA PHE A 32 6.74 1.64 19.34
C PHE A 32 6.73 1.92 20.85
N PRO A 33 7.74 1.46 21.60
CA PRO A 33 7.88 1.83 23.00
C PRO A 33 8.30 3.30 23.18
N ASP A 34 9.00 3.89 22.20
CA ASP A 34 9.43 5.29 22.17
C ASP A 34 9.82 5.70 20.71
N PRO A 35 9.38 6.86 20.17
CA PRO A 35 8.32 7.71 20.69
C PRO A 35 6.96 6.99 20.71
N PRO A 36 6.09 7.29 21.69
CA PRO A 36 4.86 6.54 21.93
C PRO A 36 3.83 6.65 20.81
N ASP A 37 3.95 7.64 19.92
CA ASP A 37 3.00 7.90 18.83
C ASP A 37 3.48 7.38 17.47
N GLY A 38 4.25 6.30 17.47
CA GLY A 38 4.67 5.63 16.25
C GLY A 38 4.25 4.17 16.21
N TRP A 39 3.92 3.69 15.01
CA TRP A 39 3.55 2.30 14.76
C TRP A 39 4.51 1.68 13.76
N ARG A 40 4.87 0.43 14.03
CA ARG A 40 5.56 -0.44 13.09
C ARG A 40 4.54 -1.31 12.38
N LEU A 41 4.61 -1.28 11.06
CA LEU A 41 3.88 -2.13 10.15
C LEU A 41 4.88 -3.10 9.52
N ASP A 42 4.73 -4.40 9.78
CA ASP A 42 5.56 -5.44 9.17
C ASP A 42 4.82 -6.03 7.96
N SER A 43 5.37 -5.79 6.76
CA SER A 43 4.82 -6.21 5.48
C SER A 43 5.40 -7.55 4.98
N GLY A 44 6.17 -8.28 5.80
CA GLY A 44 6.76 -9.59 5.46
C GLY A 44 8.29 -9.61 5.34
N GLN A 45 8.85 -10.77 5.00
CA GLN A 45 10.29 -11.03 4.87
C GLN A 45 10.75 -10.97 3.39
N GLY A 46 11.92 -10.41 3.08
CA GLY A 46 12.49 -10.45 1.73
C GLY A 46 13.39 -9.26 1.34
N PRO A 47 13.96 -9.27 0.11
CA PRO A 47 14.75 -8.16 -0.40
C PRO A 47 13.86 -6.91 -0.57
N GLY A 48 14.34 -5.74 -0.12
CA GLY A 48 13.54 -4.51 0.04
C GLY A 48 12.91 -3.92 -1.23
N ILE A 49 12.51 -2.64 -1.20
CA ILE A 49 11.68 -2.05 -2.25
C ILE A 49 12.54 -1.43 -3.36
N ASN A 50 12.37 -1.88 -4.61
CA ASN A 50 12.81 -1.15 -5.81
C ASN A 50 11.72 -0.17 -6.25
N CYS A 51 12.08 0.94 -6.89
CA CYS A 51 11.12 1.94 -7.37
C CYS A 51 10.95 1.88 -8.88
N SER A 52 9.76 2.25 -9.36
CA SER A 52 9.49 2.62 -10.74
C SER A 52 9.09 4.10 -10.82
N VAL A 53 9.36 4.74 -11.97
CA VAL A 53 9.00 6.14 -12.22
C VAL A 53 8.33 6.21 -13.59
N TYR A 54 7.19 6.90 -13.64
CA TYR A 54 6.43 7.17 -14.85
C TYR A 54 6.22 8.68 -14.99
N ARG A 55 5.97 9.17 -16.22
CA ARG A 55 5.45 10.53 -16.36
C ARG A 55 4.10 10.60 -15.67
N SER A 56 3.80 11.71 -15.00
CA SER A 56 2.51 11.90 -14.34
C SER A 56 1.33 11.79 -15.32
N SER A 57 1.51 12.16 -16.60
CA SER A 57 0.51 12.00 -17.65
C SER A 57 0.15 10.54 -17.97
N ASP A 58 1.06 9.62 -17.65
CA ASP A 58 0.96 8.20 -18.01
C ASP A 58 0.52 7.36 -16.80
N SER A 59 0.20 8.01 -15.67
CA SER A 59 -0.17 7.37 -14.41
C SER A 59 -1.60 7.76 -14.02
N PRO A 60 -2.41 6.81 -13.51
CA PRO A 60 -3.73 7.11 -12.97
C PRO A 60 -3.69 7.79 -11.58
N MET A 61 -2.49 7.98 -11.01
CA MET A 61 -2.30 8.52 -9.66
C MET A 61 -2.24 10.06 -9.67
N ASP A 62 -2.90 10.69 -8.70
CA ASP A 62 -2.81 12.13 -8.43
C ASP A 62 -1.73 12.51 -7.40
N ARG A 63 -0.87 11.56 -7.03
CA ARG A 63 0.28 11.73 -6.12
C ARG A 63 1.54 11.18 -6.76
N HIS A 64 2.71 11.65 -6.30
CA HIS A 64 4.00 11.24 -6.88
C HIS A 64 4.53 9.89 -6.38
N ILE A 65 4.03 9.37 -5.25
CA ILE A 65 4.50 8.14 -4.62
C ILE A 65 3.31 7.21 -4.36
N SER A 66 3.50 5.91 -4.59
CA SER A 66 2.59 4.85 -4.14
C SER A 66 3.36 3.72 -3.46
N LEU A 67 2.66 2.97 -2.62
CA LEU A 67 3.15 1.71 -2.05
C LEU A 67 2.69 0.55 -2.92
N ALA A 68 3.61 -0.15 -3.57
CA ALA A 68 3.30 -1.37 -4.29
C ALA A 68 3.32 -2.57 -3.34
N ILE A 69 2.22 -3.33 -3.29
CA ILE A 69 2.03 -4.49 -2.43
C ILE A 69 1.66 -5.69 -3.31
N SER A 70 2.45 -6.77 -3.21
CA SER A 70 2.13 -8.04 -3.86
C SER A 70 0.97 -8.72 -3.14
N VAL A 71 -0.02 -9.20 -3.88
CA VAL A 71 -1.17 -9.92 -3.33
C VAL A 71 -1.53 -11.12 -4.20
N ASP A 72 -2.05 -12.17 -3.58
CA ASP A 72 -2.43 -13.41 -4.29
C ASP A 72 -3.70 -13.20 -5.15
N SER A 73 -4.65 -12.42 -4.63
CA SER A 73 -5.91 -12.09 -5.33
C SER A 73 -6.24 -10.61 -5.16
N ILE A 74 -6.11 -9.85 -6.25
CA ILE A 74 -6.56 -8.44 -6.29
C ILE A 74 -8.06 -8.33 -6.00
N GLU A 75 -8.86 -9.33 -6.36
CA GLU A 75 -10.32 -9.27 -6.17
C GLU A 75 -10.69 -9.34 -4.69
N GLU A 76 -10.12 -10.31 -3.98
CA GLU A 76 -10.33 -10.47 -2.54
C GLU A 76 -9.78 -9.28 -1.75
N VAL A 77 -8.60 -8.78 -2.13
CA VAL A 77 -8.01 -7.63 -1.43
C VAL A 77 -8.77 -6.34 -1.76
N ALA A 78 -9.27 -6.16 -2.98
CA ALA A 78 -10.09 -5.00 -3.33
C ALA A 78 -11.38 -4.94 -2.51
N ALA A 79 -12.03 -6.09 -2.28
CA ALA A 79 -13.19 -6.17 -1.39
C ALA A 79 -12.80 -5.76 0.05
N ARG A 80 -11.71 -6.31 0.58
CA ARG A 80 -11.18 -5.94 1.91
C ARG A 80 -10.83 -4.46 2.03
N VAL A 81 -10.22 -3.86 0.99
CA VAL A 81 -9.92 -2.42 0.93
C VAL A 81 -11.20 -1.61 1.12
N GLN A 82 -12.27 -1.95 0.40
CA GLN A 82 -13.54 -1.23 0.47
C GLN A 82 -14.22 -1.41 1.84
N GLU A 83 -14.27 -2.64 2.35
CA GLU A 83 -14.83 -2.96 3.68
C GLU A 83 -14.08 -2.23 4.82
N ALA A 84 -12.77 -2.04 4.67
CA ALA A 84 -11.93 -1.33 5.63
C ALA A 84 -11.97 0.20 5.47
N GLY A 85 -12.78 0.74 4.54
CA GLY A 85 -12.96 2.19 4.35
C GLY A 85 -11.99 2.83 3.35
N GLY A 86 -11.22 2.04 2.61
CA GLY A 86 -10.42 2.49 1.47
C GLY A 86 -11.28 2.69 0.21
N ARG A 87 -10.67 3.23 -0.85
CA ARG A 87 -11.36 3.51 -2.13
C ARG A 87 -10.58 3.01 -3.33
N ILE A 88 -11.25 2.35 -4.26
CA ILE A 88 -10.67 1.98 -5.56
C ILE A 88 -10.63 3.22 -6.46
N ILE A 89 -9.50 3.45 -7.14
CA ILE A 89 -9.30 4.65 -7.98
C ILE A 89 -9.81 4.41 -9.41
N HIS A 90 -9.53 3.24 -9.99
CA HIS A 90 -9.92 2.89 -11.36
C HIS A 90 -9.93 1.36 -11.56
N ASP A 91 -10.34 0.91 -12.76
CA ASP A 91 -10.40 -0.50 -13.15
C ASP A 91 -9.02 -1.18 -13.19
N ARG A 92 -8.99 -2.51 -13.06
CA ARG A 92 -7.74 -3.30 -13.10
C ARG A 92 -6.95 -3.05 -14.40
N ILE A 93 -5.65 -2.80 -14.27
CA ILE A 93 -4.73 -2.64 -15.40
C ILE A 93 -3.94 -3.94 -15.58
N ARG A 94 -3.80 -4.43 -16.82
CA ARG A 94 -2.88 -5.52 -17.17
C ARG A 94 -1.69 -4.99 -17.94
N ALA A 95 -0.49 -5.27 -17.44
CA ALA A 95 0.78 -4.89 -18.08
C ALA A 95 1.88 -5.88 -17.70
N PHE A 96 2.84 -6.13 -18.60
CA PHE A 96 4.02 -6.97 -18.31
C PHE A 96 3.70 -8.37 -17.72
N GLY A 97 2.56 -8.96 -18.08
CA GLY A 97 2.14 -10.27 -17.55
C GLY A 97 1.47 -10.23 -16.17
N ASN A 98 1.36 -9.07 -15.53
CA ASN A 98 0.79 -8.90 -14.19
C ASN A 98 -0.50 -8.10 -14.23
N THR A 99 -1.28 -8.20 -13.15
CA THR A 99 -2.47 -7.37 -12.92
C THR A 99 -2.17 -6.36 -11.82
N TYR A 100 -2.62 -5.12 -12.02
CA TYR A 100 -2.43 -3.99 -11.12
C TYR A 100 -3.78 -3.35 -10.78
N LEU A 101 -3.93 -2.90 -9.54
CA LEU A 101 -5.09 -2.10 -9.11
C LEU A 101 -4.62 -1.00 -8.16
N TYR A 102 -5.01 0.25 -8.43
CA TYR A 102 -4.68 1.35 -7.55
C TYR A 102 -5.87 1.70 -6.65
N CYS A 103 -5.59 1.82 -5.36
CA CYS A 103 -6.56 2.21 -4.34
C CYS A 103 -5.97 3.27 -3.40
N ARG A 104 -6.84 3.83 -2.57
CA ARG A 104 -6.50 4.76 -1.50
C ARG A 104 -6.78 4.12 -0.15
N ASP A 105 -5.84 4.31 0.77
CA ASP A 105 -6.11 4.11 2.19
C ASP A 105 -6.99 5.24 2.75
N PRO A 106 -7.43 5.16 4.02
CA PRO A 106 -8.34 6.15 4.60
C PRO A 106 -7.76 7.58 4.72
N ASP A 107 -6.45 7.76 4.58
CA ASP A 107 -5.77 9.08 4.60
C ASP A 107 -5.41 9.58 3.20
N GLY A 108 -5.70 8.78 2.17
CA GLY A 108 -5.48 9.13 0.77
C GLY A 108 -4.09 8.75 0.25
N ASN A 109 -3.31 7.93 0.96
CA ASN A 109 -2.09 7.36 0.40
C ASN A 109 -2.45 6.42 -0.75
N ILE A 110 -1.68 6.49 -1.84
CA ILE A 110 -1.91 5.63 -2.99
C ILE A 110 -1.24 4.27 -2.77
N ILE A 111 -2.03 3.20 -2.88
CA ILE A 111 -1.58 1.82 -2.81
C ILE A 111 -1.78 1.17 -4.17
N CYS A 112 -0.77 0.48 -4.67
CA CYS A 112 -0.83 -0.33 -5.87
C CYS A 112 -0.82 -1.80 -5.46
N LEU A 113 -1.92 -2.50 -5.68
CA LEU A 113 -1.99 -3.95 -5.55
C LEU A 113 -1.43 -4.59 -6.81
N VAL A 114 -0.51 -5.54 -6.64
CA VAL A 114 0.12 -6.26 -7.74
C VAL A 114 -0.16 -7.75 -7.57
N GLN A 115 -0.81 -8.35 -8.56
CA GLN A 115 -0.97 -9.81 -8.64
C GLN A 115 -0.12 -10.30 -9.82
N PHE A 116 0.91 -11.08 -9.50
CA PHE A 116 1.79 -11.69 -10.50
C PHE A 116 1.06 -12.82 -11.24
N GLY A 117 1.32 -12.93 -12.54
CA GLY A 117 0.79 -13.99 -13.40
C GLY A 117 1.54 -15.31 -13.27
#